data_AF-A0A957KZD4-F1
#
_entry.id   AF-A0A957KZD4-F1
#
_cell.length_a   1.000
_cell.length_b   1.000
_cell.length_c   1.000
_cell.angle_alpha   90.00
_cell.angle_beta   90.00
_cell.angle_gamma   90.00
#
_symmetry.space_group_name_H-M   'P 1'
#
loop_
_entity.id
_entity.type
_entity.pdbx_description
1 polymer ?
#
loop_
_entity_poly.entity_id
_entity_poly.type
_entity_poly.pdbx_seq_one_letter_code
_entity_poly.pdbx_strand_id
1 'polypeptide(L)'
;MIELNEEQRAMLAGEMGQAKQMGMRLVLDLAAAAGATELVPITHAHLSGVSPLTGGLGLRLFLARLGEEAGARVAVPTTLNSAGCDNDQFAAMRIVAPDFLEHNQEIVARYAALGVEPTQSCIPYEWEGVETNGVAAWAESNAICFGNSYTDLLTNRESGLSALAAALTGYTPKYGLLTAGALKPNLEVHVTATLEDPTDFSILGDWIGSQRQPTWKTPWGPMPIIRGLSADLSHEQKKALAAAAANYGC
;
A
#
# COMPACT_ATOMS: atom_id res chain seq x y z
N MET A 1 -13.15 -8.38 21.61
CA MET A 1 -13.45 -9.37 20.57
C MET A 1 -14.26 -8.64 19.51
N ILE A 2 -13.86 -8.71 18.25
CA ILE A 2 -14.54 -8.02 17.15
C ILE A 2 -15.84 -8.75 16.86
N GLU A 3 -16.95 -8.02 16.80
CA GLU A 3 -18.22 -8.57 16.34
C GLU A 3 -18.22 -8.64 14.82
N LEU A 4 -18.24 -9.85 14.27
CA LEU A 4 -18.23 -10.08 12.83
C LEU A 4 -19.65 -9.94 12.26
N ASN A 5 -19.78 -9.46 11.03
CA ASN A 5 -21.03 -9.55 10.28
C ASN A 5 -21.22 -10.96 9.68
N GLU A 6 -22.34 -11.20 8.99
CA GLU A 6 -22.64 -12.52 8.39
C GLU A 6 -21.62 -12.93 7.32
N GLU A 7 -21.28 -12.03 6.41
CA GLU A 7 -20.29 -12.27 5.37
C GLU A 7 -18.92 -12.61 5.97
N GLN A 8 -18.48 -11.86 6.98
CA GLN A 8 -17.19 -12.06 7.63
C GLN A 8 -17.11 -13.40 8.37
N ARG A 9 -18.22 -13.85 8.98
CA ARG A 9 -18.32 -15.20 9.56
C ARG A 9 -18.23 -16.28 8.50
N ALA A 10 -18.91 -16.12 7.36
CA ALA A 10 -18.87 -17.07 6.25
C ALA A 10 -17.45 -17.18 5.66
N MET A 11 -16.74 -16.05 5.49
CA MET A 11 -15.33 -16.04 5.11
C MET A 11 -14.48 -16.85 6.11
N LEU A 12 -14.61 -16.56 7.41
CA LEU A 12 -13.83 -17.24 8.46
C LEU A 12 -14.13 -18.76 8.53
N ALA A 13 -15.38 -19.15 8.32
CA ALA A 13 -15.81 -20.55 8.27
C ALA A 13 -15.29 -21.30 7.03
N GLY A 14 -14.85 -20.58 6.00
CA GLY A 14 -14.37 -21.15 4.73
C GLY A 14 -15.48 -21.40 3.71
N GLU A 15 -16.68 -20.88 3.96
CA GLU A 15 -17.83 -21.01 3.06
C GLU A 15 -17.67 -20.19 1.77
N MET A 16 -16.75 -19.22 1.78
CA MET A 16 -16.41 -18.37 0.64
C MET A 16 -15.03 -18.69 0.03
N GLY A 17 -14.54 -19.91 0.27
CA GLY A 17 -13.27 -20.41 -0.24
C GLY A 17 -12.07 -20.13 0.66
N GLN A 18 -11.01 -20.91 0.46
CA GLN A 18 -9.80 -20.93 1.29
C GLN A 18 -9.03 -19.60 1.24
N ALA A 19 -9.02 -18.94 0.08
CA ALA A 19 -8.34 -17.65 -0.07
C ALA A 19 -8.94 -16.57 0.84
N LYS A 20 -10.27 -16.43 0.83
CA LYS A 20 -10.98 -15.50 1.73
C LYS A 20 -10.88 -15.92 3.19
N GLN A 21 -10.90 -17.23 3.47
CA GLN A 21 -10.71 -17.72 4.84
C GLN A 21 -9.33 -17.35 5.40
N MET A 22 -8.27 -17.57 4.63
CA MET A 22 -6.92 -17.18 5.01
C MET A 22 -6.83 -15.66 5.17
N GLY A 23 -7.38 -14.88 4.22
CA GLY A 23 -7.43 -13.44 4.30
C GLY A 23 -8.11 -12.96 5.59
N MET A 24 -9.29 -13.51 5.91
CA MET A 24 -10.04 -13.14 7.10
C MET A 24 -9.30 -13.48 8.39
N ARG A 25 -8.64 -14.65 8.46
CA ARG A 25 -7.78 -14.99 9.61
C ARG A 25 -6.66 -13.98 9.81
N LEU A 26 -5.96 -13.60 8.73
CA LEU A 26 -4.88 -12.61 8.82
C LEU A 26 -5.39 -11.22 9.21
N VAL A 27 -6.54 -10.79 8.67
CA VAL A 27 -7.20 -9.53 9.06
C VAL A 27 -7.52 -9.52 10.56
N LEU A 28 -8.05 -10.62 11.11
CA LEU A 28 -8.37 -10.72 12.54
C LEU A 28 -7.12 -10.78 13.42
N ASP A 29 -6.07 -11.48 13.00
CA ASP A 29 -4.79 -11.52 13.71
C ASP A 29 -4.14 -10.13 13.74
N LEU A 30 -4.16 -9.40 12.62
CA LEU A 30 -3.70 -8.02 12.54
C LEU A 30 -4.54 -7.11 13.46
N ALA A 31 -5.86 -7.28 13.46
CA ALA A 31 -6.76 -6.51 14.31
C ALA A 31 -6.44 -6.74 15.79
N ALA A 32 -6.21 -7.99 16.21
CA ALA A 32 -5.82 -8.33 17.56
C ALA A 32 -4.46 -7.71 17.94
N ALA A 33 -3.48 -7.80 17.05
CA ALA A 33 -2.15 -7.22 17.28
C ALA A 33 -2.18 -5.69 17.38
N ALA A 34 -3.01 -5.03 16.58
CA ALA A 34 -3.18 -3.59 16.57
C ALA A 34 -4.12 -3.06 17.68
N GLY A 35 -4.80 -3.94 18.42
CA GLY A 35 -5.82 -3.56 19.40
C GLY A 35 -7.09 -2.98 18.76
N ALA A 36 -7.35 -3.27 17.48
CA ALA A 36 -8.54 -2.82 16.79
C ALA A 36 -9.78 -3.56 17.30
N THR A 37 -10.89 -2.84 17.44
CA THR A 37 -12.17 -3.39 17.92
C THR A 37 -13.20 -3.54 16.82
N GLU A 38 -12.93 -3.04 15.63
CA GLU A 38 -13.83 -3.06 14.48
C GLU A 38 -13.04 -3.24 13.17
N LEU A 39 -13.70 -3.86 12.19
CA LEU A 39 -13.23 -3.92 10.81
C LEU A 39 -14.05 -2.92 9.98
N VAL A 40 -13.40 -2.25 9.03
CA VAL A 40 -14.05 -1.32 8.11
C VAL A 40 -13.93 -1.82 6.68
N PRO A 41 -14.96 -1.62 5.83
CA PRO A 41 -14.87 -1.96 4.43
C PRO A 41 -13.81 -1.09 3.75
N ILE A 42 -13.12 -1.67 2.77
CA ILE A 42 -12.20 -0.92 1.89
C ILE A 42 -12.80 -0.75 0.51
N THR A 43 -12.43 0.32 -0.18
CA THR A 43 -12.85 0.61 -1.57
C THR A 43 -11.81 0.16 -2.58
N HIS A 44 -10.53 0.17 -2.21
CA HIS A 44 -9.42 -0.20 -3.10
C HIS A 44 -8.24 -0.80 -2.34
N ALA A 45 -7.47 -1.66 -3.00
CA ALA A 45 -6.21 -2.18 -2.50
C ALA A 45 -5.05 -2.01 -3.49
N HIS A 46 -3.84 -1.79 -2.99
CA HIS A 46 -2.63 -1.72 -3.82
C HIS A 46 -1.53 -2.58 -3.22
N LEU A 47 -1.15 -3.64 -3.93
CA LEU A 47 -0.26 -4.68 -3.44
C LEU A 47 1.20 -4.36 -3.76
N SER A 48 2.10 -4.62 -2.82
CA SER A 48 3.55 -4.40 -2.98
C SER A 48 4.36 -5.67 -2.64
N GLY A 49 5.68 -5.62 -2.85
CA GLY A 49 6.59 -6.77 -2.61
C GLY A 49 6.61 -7.80 -3.74
N VAL A 50 6.28 -7.37 -4.96
CA VAL A 50 5.96 -8.21 -6.13
C VAL A 50 7.23 -8.51 -6.94
N SER A 51 8.19 -9.24 -6.38
CA SER A 51 9.46 -9.53 -7.07
C SER A 51 10.05 -10.87 -6.66
N PRO A 52 10.76 -11.57 -7.56
CA PRO A 52 11.57 -12.73 -7.21
C PRO A 52 12.62 -12.44 -6.12
N LEU A 53 13.08 -11.19 -5.96
CA LEU A 53 14.07 -10.82 -4.93
C LEU A 53 13.44 -10.64 -3.55
N THR A 54 12.25 -10.04 -3.50
CA THR A 54 11.58 -9.73 -2.23
C THR A 54 10.75 -10.92 -1.73
N GLY A 55 10.03 -11.58 -2.64
CA GLY A 55 9.13 -12.68 -2.32
C GLY A 55 9.73 -14.07 -2.51
N GLY A 56 10.66 -14.22 -3.46
CA GLY A 56 11.37 -15.47 -3.73
C GLY A 56 10.45 -16.68 -3.94
N LEU A 57 10.95 -17.85 -3.55
CA LEU A 57 10.20 -19.10 -3.61
C LEU A 57 8.95 -19.07 -2.71
N GLY A 58 9.04 -18.42 -1.54
CA GLY A 58 7.94 -18.35 -0.58
C GLY A 58 6.70 -17.70 -1.16
N LEU A 59 6.86 -16.54 -1.80
CA LEU A 59 5.75 -15.83 -2.46
C LEU A 59 5.14 -16.66 -3.59
N ARG A 60 5.98 -17.30 -4.42
CA ARG A 60 5.50 -18.11 -5.54
C ARG A 60 4.66 -19.29 -5.08
N LEU A 61 5.14 -20.04 -4.09
CA LEU A 61 4.40 -21.16 -3.50
C LEU A 61 3.12 -20.69 -2.80
N PHE A 62 3.19 -19.54 -2.12
CA PHE A 62 2.03 -18.94 -1.47
C PHE A 62 0.95 -18.56 -2.49
N LEU A 63 1.30 -17.86 -3.56
CA LEU A 63 0.37 -17.48 -4.62
C LEU A 63 -0.15 -18.70 -5.39
N ALA A 64 0.68 -19.72 -5.59
CA ALA A 64 0.26 -20.98 -6.19
C ALA A 64 -0.86 -21.62 -5.36
N ARG A 65 -0.63 -21.78 -4.06
CA ARG A 65 -1.61 -22.32 -3.12
C ARG A 65 -2.88 -21.48 -3.04
N LEU A 66 -2.73 -20.15 -3.05
CA LEU A 66 -3.87 -19.23 -2.97
C LEU A 66 -4.79 -19.34 -4.19
N GLY A 67 -4.22 -19.65 -5.36
CA GLY A 67 -4.95 -19.85 -6.61
C GLY A 67 -5.35 -21.30 -6.93
N GLU A 68 -5.10 -22.27 -6.03
CA GLU A 68 -5.46 -23.68 -6.27
C GLU A 68 -6.98 -23.89 -6.33
N GLU A 69 -7.75 -23.13 -5.56
CA GLU A 69 -9.20 -23.21 -5.55
C GLU A 69 -9.82 -22.36 -6.67
N ALA A 70 -10.64 -23.00 -7.50
CA ALA A 70 -11.35 -22.32 -8.56
C ALA A 70 -12.25 -21.21 -7.98
N GLY A 71 -12.09 -19.99 -8.49
CA GLY A 71 -12.88 -18.83 -8.06
C GLY A 71 -12.22 -17.96 -6.99
N ALA A 72 -11.01 -18.30 -6.51
CA ALA A 72 -10.24 -17.42 -5.65
C ALA A 72 -9.97 -16.07 -6.35
N ARG A 73 -10.56 -14.99 -5.82
CA ARG A 73 -10.39 -13.63 -6.34
C ARG A 73 -10.44 -12.58 -5.23
N VAL A 74 -9.84 -11.42 -5.52
CA VAL A 74 -9.99 -10.21 -4.70
C VAL A 74 -11.46 -9.74 -4.70
N ALA A 75 -11.90 -9.19 -3.58
CA ALA A 75 -13.26 -8.69 -3.38
C ALA A 75 -13.43 -7.21 -3.81
N VAL A 76 -12.34 -6.46 -3.93
CA VAL A 76 -12.33 -5.04 -4.29
C VAL A 76 -11.35 -4.79 -5.44
N PRO A 77 -11.52 -3.70 -6.22
CA PRO A 77 -10.53 -3.25 -7.19
C PRO A 77 -9.13 -3.21 -6.55
N THR A 78 -8.20 -3.92 -7.17
CA THR A 78 -6.87 -4.14 -6.63
C THR A 78 -5.82 -3.99 -7.72
N THR A 79 -4.83 -3.15 -7.48
CA THR A 79 -3.71 -2.94 -8.41
C THR A 79 -2.40 -3.50 -7.84
N LEU A 80 -1.43 -3.71 -8.73
CA LEU A 80 -0.13 -4.28 -8.41
C LEU A 80 0.98 -3.25 -8.58
N ASN A 81 1.82 -3.10 -7.55
CA ASN A 81 3.02 -2.26 -7.61
C ASN A 81 4.03 -2.81 -8.64
N SER A 82 5.05 -2.02 -8.94
CA SER A 82 6.17 -2.35 -9.81
C SER A 82 6.71 -3.75 -9.51
N ALA A 83 6.75 -4.57 -10.56
CA ALA A 83 7.30 -5.91 -10.48
C ALA A 83 8.84 -5.90 -10.44
N GLY A 84 9.46 -7.07 -10.34
CA GLY A 84 10.92 -7.19 -10.28
C GLY A 84 11.64 -6.74 -11.56
N CYS A 85 10.97 -6.73 -12.70
CA CYS A 85 11.50 -6.22 -13.97
C CYS A 85 10.40 -5.78 -14.93
N ASP A 86 10.81 -4.95 -15.90
CA ASP A 86 10.08 -4.72 -17.13
C ASP A 86 10.36 -5.89 -18.10
N ASN A 87 9.30 -6.58 -18.52
CA ASN A 87 9.41 -7.74 -19.40
C ASN A 87 9.92 -7.35 -20.79
N ASP A 88 9.51 -6.19 -21.31
CA ASP A 88 9.85 -5.73 -22.66
C ASP A 88 11.29 -5.19 -22.72
N GLN A 89 11.82 -4.75 -21.57
CA GLN A 89 13.16 -4.21 -21.42
C GLN A 89 14.12 -5.15 -20.67
N PHE A 90 13.74 -6.41 -20.41
CA PHE A 90 14.51 -7.31 -19.53
C PHE A 90 15.98 -7.44 -19.94
N ALA A 91 16.25 -7.54 -21.25
CA ALA A 91 17.62 -7.60 -21.77
C ALA A 91 18.42 -6.31 -21.48
N ALA A 92 17.78 -5.14 -21.56
CA ALA A 92 18.40 -3.85 -21.27
C ALA A 92 18.68 -3.66 -19.76
N MET A 93 17.89 -4.29 -18.89
CA MET A 93 18.07 -4.27 -17.44
C MET A 93 19.29 -5.07 -16.96
N ARG A 94 19.86 -5.95 -17.81
CA ARG A 94 21.09 -6.73 -17.53
C ARG A 94 21.00 -7.55 -16.23
N ILE A 95 19.82 -8.07 -15.91
CA ILE A 95 19.61 -8.92 -14.74
C ILE A 95 20.26 -10.28 -15.01
N VAL A 96 21.19 -10.67 -14.14
CA VAL A 96 21.97 -11.93 -14.27
C VAL A 96 21.46 -13.05 -13.36
N ALA A 97 20.46 -12.78 -12.54
CA ALA A 97 19.88 -13.78 -11.65
C ALA A 97 19.19 -14.89 -12.49
N PRO A 98 19.49 -16.17 -12.22
CA PRO A 98 18.86 -17.29 -12.93
C PRO A 98 17.34 -17.24 -12.85
N ASP A 99 16.68 -17.58 -13.96
CA ASP A 99 15.23 -17.75 -14.07
C ASP A 99 14.39 -16.52 -13.63
N PHE A 100 15.02 -15.35 -13.51
CA PHE A 100 14.38 -14.17 -12.92
C PHE A 100 13.15 -13.75 -13.72
N LEU A 101 13.26 -13.68 -15.05
CA LEU A 101 12.15 -13.26 -15.91
C LEU A 101 10.97 -14.23 -15.79
N GLU A 102 11.25 -15.53 -15.83
CA GLU A 102 10.22 -16.58 -15.66
C GLU A 102 9.53 -16.46 -14.30
N HIS A 103 10.32 -16.32 -13.22
CA HIS A 103 9.77 -16.16 -11.88
C HIS A 103 8.97 -14.86 -11.71
N ASN A 104 9.40 -13.77 -12.35
CA ASN A 104 8.68 -12.50 -12.34
C ASN A 104 7.33 -12.62 -13.06
N GLN A 105 7.35 -13.21 -14.26
CA GLN A 105 6.14 -13.49 -15.05
C GLN A 105 5.18 -14.41 -14.30
N GLU A 106 5.70 -15.45 -13.63
CA GLU A 106 4.90 -16.35 -12.81
C GLU A 106 4.19 -15.58 -11.67
N ILE A 107 4.91 -14.73 -10.93
CA ILE A 107 4.33 -13.94 -9.85
C ILE A 107 3.21 -13.02 -10.37
N VAL A 108 3.49 -12.26 -11.44
CA VAL A 108 2.51 -11.33 -12.03
C VAL A 108 1.28 -12.08 -12.55
N ALA A 109 1.48 -13.20 -13.26
CA ALA A 109 0.39 -14.02 -13.78
C ALA A 109 -0.49 -14.60 -12.66
N ARG A 110 0.09 -15.00 -11.52
CA ARG A 110 -0.68 -15.51 -10.37
C ARG A 110 -1.49 -14.42 -9.69
N TYR A 111 -0.97 -13.20 -9.57
CA TYR A 111 -1.77 -12.07 -9.09
C TYR A 111 -2.92 -11.74 -10.05
N ALA A 112 -2.65 -11.69 -11.35
CA ALA A 112 -3.68 -11.48 -12.36
C ALA A 112 -4.76 -12.58 -12.31
N ALA A 113 -4.36 -13.83 -12.07
CA ALA A 113 -5.29 -14.95 -11.90
C ALA A 113 -6.20 -14.80 -10.66
N LEU A 114 -5.84 -13.98 -9.67
CA LEU A 114 -6.68 -13.60 -8.54
C LEU A 114 -7.58 -12.37 -8.82
N GLY A 115 -7.57 -11.85 -10.06
CA GLY A 115 -8.33 -10.64 -10.42
C GLY A 115 -7.65 -9.32 -10.03
N VAL A 116 -6.34 -9.35 -9.74
CA VAL A 116 -5.54 -8.13 -9.54
C VAL A 116 -5.17 -7.53 -10.89
N GLU A 117 -5.34 -6.22 -11.05
CA GLU A 117 -4.90 -5.45 -12.21
C GLU A 117 -3.37 -5.23 -12.13
N PRO A 118 -2.56 -5.81 -13.04
CA PRO A 118 -1.11 -5.70 -12.99
C PRO A 118 -0.65 -4.36 -13.59
N THR A 119 -1.01 -3.23 -12.98
CA THR A 119 -0.56 -1.90 -13.40
C THR A 119 0.96 -1.73 -13.31
N GLN A 120 1.61 -2.53 -12.45
CA GLN A 120 3.06 -2.60 -12.28
C GLN A 120 3.69 -1.22 -12.03
N SER A 121 3.08 -0.46 -11.12
CA SER A 121 3.45 0.93 -10.86
C SER A 121 3.35 1.29 -9.38
N CYS A 122 4.33 2.04 -8.89
CA CYS A 122 4.35 2.56 -7.51
C CYS A 122 3.48 3.81 -7.31
N ILE A 123 2.83 4.31 -8.35
CA ILE A 123 2.00 5.51 -8.31
C ILE A 123 0.54 5.19 -8.69
N PRO A 124 -0.15 4.33 -7.92
CA PRO A 124 -1.49 3.84 -8.28
C PRO A 124 -2.51 4.96 -8.45
N TYR A 125 -2.35 6.08 -7.75
CA TYR A 125 -3.22 7.25 -7.83
C TYR A 125 -3.22 7.96 -9.20
N GLU A 126 -2.31 7.60 -10.12
CA GLU A 126 -2.32 8.09 -11.50
C GLU A 126 -3.02 7.13 -12.48
N TRP A 127 -3.40 5.93 -12.03
CA TRP A 127 -4.02 4.93 -12.89
C TRP A 127 -5.53 5.08 -12.97
N GLU A 128 -6.05 4.88 -14.17
CA GLU A 128 -7.50 4.90 -14.41
C GLU A 128 -8.19 3.80 -13.59
N GLY A 129 -9.34 4.13 -13.00
CA GLY A 129 -10.13 3.19 -12.20
C GLY A 129 -9.68 3.05 -10.74
N VAL A 130 -8.59 3.71 -10.31
CA VAL A 130 -8.18 3.71 -8.91
C VAL A 130 -8.98 4.74 -8.11
N GLU A 131 -9.71 4.27 -7.10
CA GLU A 131 -10.45 5.16 -6.19
C GLU A 131 -9.51 5.82 -5.17
N THR A 132 -9.51 7.16 -5.15
CA THR A 132 -8.74 7.98 -4.21
C THR A 132 -9.60 8.61 -3.11
N ASN A 133 -10.73 7.97 -2.78
CA ASN A 133 -11.61 8.33 -1.68
C ASN A 133 -12.00 7.09 -0.85
N GLY A 134 -12.37 7.32 0.41
CA GLY A 134 -12.80 6.24 1.31
C GLY A 134 -11.62 5.59 2.04
N VAL A 135 -11.77 4.33 2.45
CA VAL A 135 -10.71 3.57 3.13
C VAL A 135 -10.06 2.61 2.15
N ALA A 136 -8.73 2.59 2.10
CA ALA A 136 -7.99 1.67 1.25
C ALA A 136 -6.95 0.86 2.02
N ALA A 137 -6.44 -0.19 1.37
CA ALA A 137 -5.32 -0.98 1.86
C ALA A 137 -4.14 -0.91 0.87
N TRP A 138 -3.28 0.10 1.02
CA TRP A 138 -2.15 0.32 0.11
C TRP A 138 -0.83 -0.02 0.79
N ALA A 139 0.02 -0.78 0.09
CA ALA A 139 1.31 -1.23 0.60
C ALA A 139 2.52 -0.45 0.05
N GLU A 140 2.28 0.56 -0.78
CA GLU A 140 3.33 1.41 -1.36
C GLU A 140 3.45 2.72 -0.57
N SER A 141 4.65 2.99 -0.05
CA SER A 141 4.88 4.06 0.94
C SER A 141 4.61 5.45 0.36
N ASN A 142 5.05 5.73 -0.87
CA ASN A 142 4.77 7.03 -1.49
C ASN A 142 3.26 7.22 -1.74
N ALA A 143 2.57 6.14 -2.14
CA ALA A 143 1.15 6.17 -2.43
C ALA A 143 0.33 6.39 -1.16
N ILE A 144 0.72 5.76 -0.04
CA ILE A 144 0.13 5.99 1.28
C ILE A 144 0.28 7.47 1.68
N CYS A 145 1.47 8.06 1.53
CA CYS A 145 1.70 9.46 1.87
C CYS A 145 0.91 10.40 0.96
N PHE A 146 0.87 10.13 -0.35
CA PHE A 146 0.12 10.92 -1.32
C PHE A 146 -1.40 10.84 -1.04
N GLY A 147 -1.94 9.63 -0.88
CA GLY A 147 -3.37 9.41 -0.63
C GLY A 147 -3.86 10.09 0.64
N ASN A 148 -3.16 9.89 1.77
CA ASN A 148 -3.55 10.51 3.04
C ASN A 148 -3.37 12.05 3.07
N SER A 149 -2.55 12.63 2.18
CA SER A 149 -2.23 14.07 2.20
C SER A 149 -2.97 14.90 1.16
N TYR A 150 -3.21 14.34 -0.03
CA TYR A 150 -3.69 15.08 -1.19
C TYR A 150 -5.01 14.57 -1.76
N THR A 151 -5.59 13.52 -1.17
CA THR A 151 -6.87 12.97 -1.59
C THR A 151 -7.78 12.71 -0.38
N ASP A 152 -9.01 12.25 -0.62
CA ASP A 152 -9.94 11.86 0.44
C ASP A 152 -9.78 10.39 0.86
N LEU A 153 -8.60 9.81 0.56
CA LEU A 153 -8.30 8.41 0.85
C LEU A 153 -7.68 8.30 2.25
N LEU A 154 -8.11 7.30 3.00
CA LEU A 154 -7.54 6.93 4.29
C LEU A 154 -6.94 5.53 4.17
N THR A 155 -5.65 5.41 4.48
CA THR A 155 -4.99 4.10 4.45
C THR A 155 -3.87 4.01 5.48
N ASN A 156 -3.76 2.85 6.13
CA ASN A 156 -2.63 2.54 6.98
C ASN A 156 -1.39 2.22 6.13
N ARG A 157 -0.23 2.10 6.79
CA ARG A 157 0.96 1.54 6.16
C ARG A 157 0.82 0.02 6.12
N GLU A 158 0.22 -0.49 5.04
CA GLU A 158 0.02 -1.91 4.85
C GLU A 158 1.31 -2.60 4.37
N SER A 159 1.44 -3.88 4.69
CA SER A 159 2.41 -4.78 4.04
C SER A 159 1.79 -5.38 2.79
N GLY A 160 2.61 -5.99 1.92
CA GLY A 160 2.08 -6.74 0.76
C GLY A 160 1.08 -7.83 1.15
N LEU A 161 1.27 -8.49 2.30
CA LEU A 161 0.38 -9.55 2.77
C LEU A 161 -0.90 -9.02 3.44
N SER A 162 -0.80 -7.96 4.23
CA SER A 162 -1.98 -7.35 4.85
C SER A 162 -2.87 -6.64 3.82
N ALA A 163 -2.26 -5.96 2.83
CA ALA A 163 -3.00 -5.42 1.68
C ALA A 163 -3.68 -6.52 0.85
N LEU A 164 -3.03 -7.67 0.65
CA LEU A 164 -3.64 -8.80 -0.06
C LEU A 164 -4.79 -9.42 0.74
N ALA A 165 -4.63 -9.59 2.06
CA ALA A 165 -5.71 -10.09 2.89
C ALA A 165 -6.91 -9.14 2.92
N ALA A 166 -6.66 -7.84 2.99
CA ALA A 166 -7.70 -6.82 2.88
C ALA A 166 -8.35 -6.84 1.48
N ALA A 167 -7.58 -7.01 0.40
CA ALA A 167 -8.09 -7.15 -0.96
C ALA A 167 -9.00 -8.37 -1.12
N LEU A 168 -8.61 -9.53 -0.57
CA LEU A 168 -9.39 -10.78 -0.63
C LEU A 168 -10.70 -10.69 0.15
N THR A 169 -10.69 -10.00 1.28
CA THR A 169 -11.84 -9.93 2.18
C THR A 169 -12.74 -8.73 1.92
N GLY A 170 -12.19 -7.63 1.40
CA GLY A 170 -12.87 -6.33 1.33
C GLY A 170 -12.86 -5.57 2.65
N TYR A 171 -12.08 -5.99 3.64
CA TYR A 171 -12.05 -5.37 4.98
C TYR A 171 -10.63 -5.16 5.48
N THR A 172 -10.41 -4.08 6.24
CA THR A 172 -9.18 -3.87 7.01
C THR A 172 -9.53 -3.54 8.48
N PRO A 173 -8.67 -3.88 9.46
CA PRO A 173 -8.89 -3.46 10.83
C PRO A 173 -8.83 -1.94 10.95
N LYS A 174 -9.73 -1.35 11.74
CA LYS A 174 -9.71 0.09 12.00
C LYS A 174 -8.76 0.42 13.13
N TYR A 175 -7.54 0.79 12.78
CA TYR A 175 -6.50 1.25 13.70
C TYR A 175 -5.63 2.30 13.03
N GLY A 176 -4.66 2.84 13.77
CA GLY A 176 -3.64 3.69 13.19
C GLY A 176 -4.23 4.94 12.55
N LEU A 177 -3.84 5.18 11.29
CA LEU A 177 -4.26 6.31 10.48
C LEU A 177 -5.76 6.33 10.16
N LEU A 178 -6.46 5.20 10.35
CA LEU A 178 -7.91 5.10 10.16
C LEU A 178 -8.73 5.57 11.37
N THR A 179 -8.06 5.93 12.48
CA THR A 179 -8.74 6.41 13.69
C THR A 179 -8.94 7.93 13.67
N ALA A 180 -9.99 8.39 14.34
CA ALA A 180 -10.35 9.81 14.34
C ALA A 180 -9.20 10.67 14.90
N GLY A 181 -8.73 11.63 14.10
CA GLY A 181 -7.66 12.54 14.48
C GLY A 181 -6.24 11.97 14.38
N ALA A 182 -6.06 10.75 13.86
CA ALA A 182 -4.74 10.16 13.66
C ALA A 182 -3.90 10.91 12.62
N LEU A 183 -4.54 11.53 11.63
CA LEU A 183 -3.89 12.37 10.60
C LEU A 183 -3.66 13.83 11.04
N LYS A 184 -3.84 14.16 12.33
CA LYS A 184 -3.53 15.51 12.81
C LYS A 184 -2.03 15.77 12.67
N PRO A 185 -1.62 16.90 12.07
CA PRO A 185 -0.21 17.24 11.97
C PRO A 185 0.46 17.26 13.34
N ASN A 186 1.64 16.67 13.42
CA ASN A 186 2.45 16.57 14.65
C ASN A 186 3.83 17.22 14.51
N LEU A 187 4.11 17.81 13.35
CA LEU A 187 5.32 18.53 13.01
C LEU A 187 4.91 19.77 12.21
N GLU A 188 5.54 20.91 12.49
CA GLU A 188 5.35 22.14 11.71
C GLU A 188 6.65 22.48 10.99
N VAL A 189 6.56 22.64 9.66
CA VAL A 189 7.71 22.92 8.80
C VAL A 189 7.50 24.28 8.15
N HIS A 190 8.41 25.22 8.42
CA HIS A 190 8.38 26.55 7.81
C HIS A 190 9.42 26.62 6.68
N VAL A 191 8.93 26.66 5.44
CA VAL A 191 9.76 26.82 4.25
C VAL A 191 9.92 28.31 3.96
N THR A 192 11.17 28.78 3.94
CA THR A 192 11.52 30.17 3.59
C THR A 192 12.23 30.28 2.24
N ALA A 193 12.56 29.14 1.63
CA ALA A 193 13.13 29.06 0.29
C ALA A 193 12.04 29.11 -0.78
N THR A 194 12.40 29.64 -1.96
CA THR A 194 11.54 29.54 -3.15
C THR A 194 11.77 28.17 -3.79
N LEU A 195 10.70 27.40 -3.99
CA LEU A 195 10.73 26.08 -4.64
C LEU A 195 9.85 26.12 -5.88
N GLU A 196 10.36 25.67 -7.01
CA GLU A 196 9.65 25.72 -8.29
C GLU A 196 9.68 24.37 -9.01
N ASP A 197 10.84 23.72 -9.08
CA ASP A 197 10.99 22.45 -9.79
C ASP A 197 10.56 21.27 -8.89
N PRO A 198 9.93 20.21 -9.41
CA PRO A 198 9.63 19.00 -8.62
C PRO A 198 10.84 18.43 -7.86
N THR A 199 12.06 18.61 -8.36
CA THR A 199 13.30 18.22 -7.66
C THR A 199 13.47 18.97 -6.34
N ASP A 200 13.09 20.24 -6.26
CA ASP A 200 13.12 21.04 -5.02
C ASP A 200 12.24 20.41 -3.94
N PHE A 201 11.10 19.85 -4.34
CA PHE A 201 10.14 19.19 -3.46
C PHE A 201 10.64 17.81 -3.01
N SER A 202 11.35 17.09 -3.87
CA SER A 202 12.08 15.87 -3.46
C SER A 202 13.13 16.20 -2.39
N ILE A 203 13.93 17.27 -2.59
CA ILE A 203 14.92 17.72 -1.61
C ILE A 203 14.24 18.13 -0.29
N LEU A 204 13.12 18.84 -0.36
CA LEU A 204 12.34 19.21 0.83
C LEU A 204 11.85 17.97 1.59
N GLY A 205 11.28 16.98 0.90
CA GLY A 205 10.77 15.75 1.53
C GLY A 205 11.88 14.95 2.22
N ASP A 206 13.01 14.77 1.54
CA ASP A 206 14.21 14.13 2.10
C ASP A 206 14.75 14.91 3.32
N TRP A 207 14.82 16.23 3.21
CA TRP A 207 15.23 17.10 4.30
C TRP A 207 14.30 16.97 5.52
N ILE A 208 12.98 17.03 5.33
CA ILE A 208 11.99 16.87 6.42
C ILE A 208 12.20 15.51 7.11
N GLY A 209 12.30 14.44 6.34
CA GLY A 209 12.48 13.09 6.86
C GLY A 209 13.78 12.93 7.64
N SER A 210 14.89 13.47 7.13
CA SER A 210 16.21 13.40 7.78
C SER A 210 16.30 14.19 9.09
N GLN A 211 15.36 15.10 9.38
CA GLN A 211 15.30 15.79 10.68
C GLN A 211 14.78 14.90 11.82
N ARG A 212 14.25 13.70 11.52
CA ARG A 212 13.65 12.81 12.51
C ARG A 212 14.65 12.45 13.61
N GLN A 213 14.28 12.72 14.85
CA GLN A 213 15.09 12.37 16.01
C GLN A 213 14.62 11.05 16.64
N PRO A 214 15.55 10.20 17.14
CA PRO A 214 15.18 8.96 17.84
C PRO A 214 14.28 9.17 19.07
N THR A 215 14.30 10.38 19.63
CA THR A 215 13.51 10.78 20.80
C THR A 215 12.05 11.12 20.46
N TRP A 216 11.72 11.34 19.19
CA TRP A 216 10.37 11.68 18.77
C TRP A 216 9.45 10.48 18.96
N LYS A 217 8.33 10.70 19.67
CA LYS A 217 7.29 9.71 19.89
C LYS A 217 6.10 10.00 18.99
N THR A 218 6.23 9.64 17.72
CA THR A 218 5.17 9.72 16.71
C THR A 218 4.74 8.31 16.32
N PRO A 219 3.72 7.72 16.98
CA PRO A 219 3.38 6.30 16.82
C PRO A 219 3.03 5.90 15.39
N TRP A 220 2.54 6.85 14.59
CA TRP A 220 2.15 6.66 13.19
C TRP A 220 3.07 7.39 12.19
N GLY A 221 4.23 7.83 12.65
CA GLY A 221 5.17 8.61 11.86
C GLY A 221 4.97 10.13 11.97
N PRO A 222 5.97 10.93 11.56
CA PRO A 222 5.84 12.38 11.48
C PRO A 222 4.83 12.77 10.39
N MET A 223 3.92 13.67 10.70
CA MET A 223 2.91 14.20 9.79
C MET A 223 3.07 15.72 9.75
N PRO A 224 3.88 16.24 8.81
CA PRO A 224 4.18 17.66 8.76
C PRO A 224 3.00 18.47 8.22
N ILE A 225 2.70 19.58 8.86
CA ILE A 225 2.04 20.70 8.18
C ILE A 225 3.12 21.63 7.65
N ILE A 226 3.11 21.87 6.35
CA ILE A 226 4.14 22.66 5.67
C ILE A 226 3.59 24.04 5.35
N ARG A 227 4.29 25.07 5.82
CA ARG A 227 3.97 26.49 5.61
C ARG A 227 5.02 27.16 4.74
N GLY A 228 4.62 28.22 4.05
CA GLY A 228 5.51 29.02 3.21
C GLY A 228 5.68 28.50 1.78
N LEU A 229 4.94 27.44 1.42
CA LEU A 229 4.80 26.98 0.03
C LEU A 229 3.63 27.68 -0.67
N SER A 230 3.64 27.65 -2.01
CA SER A 230 2.47 28.02 -2.82
C SER A 230 1.27 27.15 -2.44
N ALA A 231 0.07 27.75 -2.44
CA ALA A 231 -1.17 27.00 -2.27
C ALA A 231 -1.46 26.06 -3.46
N ASP A 232 -0.97 26.44 -4.65
CA ASP A 232 -1.24 25.75 -5.91
C ASP A 232 -0.03 24.90 -6.33
N LEU A 233 0.25 23.85 -5.55
CA LEU A 233 1.25 22.86 -5.95
C LEU A 233 0.74 22.01 -7.11
N SER A 234 1.57 21.86 -8.14
CA SER A 234 1.32 20.94 -9.24
C SER A 234 1.32 19.48 -8.76
N HIS A 235 0.73 18.60 -9.58
CA HIS A 235 0.69 17.17 -9.30
C HIS A 235 2.09 16.56 -9.12
N GLU A 236 3.03 16.92 -9.99
CA GLU A 236 4.42 16.43 -9.93
C GLU A 236 5.15 16.88 -8.66
N GLN A 237 4.93 18.12 -8.20
CA GLN A 237 5.52 18.63 -6.95
C GLN A 237 4.97 17.88 -5.72
N LYS A 238 3.65 17.60 -5.69
CA LYS A 238 3.02 16.81 -4.63
C LYS A 238 3.56 15.38 -4.58
N LYS A 239 3.65 14.74 -5.75
CA LYS A 239 4.22 13.40 -5.91
C LYS A 239 5.68 13.34 -5.46
N ALA A 240 6.51 14.27 -5.92
CA ALA A 240 7.92 14.36 -5.55
C ALA A 240 8.12 14.52 -4.03
N LEU A 241 7.36 15.42 -3.41
CA LEU A 241 7.40 15.63 -1.96
C LEU A 241 7.00 14.38 -1.17
N ALA A 242 5.86 13.76 -1.53
CA ALA A 242 5.35 12.57 -0.85
C ALA A 242 6.31 11.39 -0.99
N ALA A 243 6.88 11.17 -2.19
CA ALA A 243 7.81 10.09 -2.44
C ALA A 243 9.11 10.23 -1.64
N ALA A 244 9.70 11.43 -1.59
CA ALA A 244 10.94 11.65 -0.86
C ALA A 244 10.73 11.57 0.67
N ALA A 245 9.63 12.13 1.19
CA ALA A 245 9.31 12.08 2.62
C ALA A 245 9.07 10.63 3.11
N ALA A 246 8.42 9.81 2.28
CA ALA A 246 8.09 8.43 2.60
C ALA A 246 9.33 7.57 2.94
N ASN A 247 10.52 7.90 2.39
CA ASN A 247 11.78 7.19 2.69
C ASN A 247 12.14 7.13 4.18
N TYR A 248 11.71 8.13 4.96
CA TYR A 248 11.95 8.20 6.41
C TYR A 248 10.74 7.79 7.25
N GLY A 249 9.67 7.34 6.59
CA GLY A 249 8.38 7.09 7.21
C GLY A 249 7.71 8.37 7.72
N CYS A 250 7.94 9.50 7.05
CA CYS A 250 7.08 10.70 7.13
C CYS A 250 5.88 10.48 6.22
#